data_AF-A0A7R9DJU6-F1
#
_entry.id   AF-A0A7R9DJU6-F1
#
_cell.length_a   1.000
_cell.length_b   1.000
_cell.length_c   1.000
_cell.angle_alpha   90.00
_cell.angle_beta   90.00
_cell.angle_gamma   90.00
#
_symmetry.space_group_name_H-M   'P 1'
#
loop_
_entity.id
_entity.type
_entity.pdbx_description
1 polymer ?
#
loop_
_entity_poly.entity_id
_entity_poly.type
_entity_poly.pdbx_seq_one_letter_code
_entity_poly.pdbx_strand_id
1 'polypeptide(L)'
;MLVKVGWGWRGFPSYPVMTASQSRQELITQRADLHEGSVFQSLFRRTSPYLTHPVFNTHHSETRIVRYMKTLENKDMSLVHSMIPLGSCTMKLNSTTEMMPCSFRHFTDIHPFVPLEQSLGYQQLFEELQQDLCAITGYDRISFQPNRGLRNPTTSLVLMKAREISKGNSPDVSGFSNHLIWGTNHPCKAPLTHHGCVFKCSHSPGNLGTDDPMPTLCLIITKQLINLPLPWPLA
;
A
#
# COMPACT_ATOMS: atom_id res chain seq x y z
N MET A 1 -20.86 -45.77 -4.72
CA MET A 1 -19.78 -45.61 -3.73
C MET A 1 -19.64 -44.11 -3.46
N LEU A 2 -20.49 -43.60 -2.56
CA LEU A 2 -20.54 -42.20 -2.13
C LEU A 2 -20.09 -42.21 -0.68
N VAL A 3 -18.87 -41.73 -0.41
CA VAL A 3 -18.34 -41.68 0.95
C VAL A 3 -18.97 -40.48 1.65
N LYS A 4 -19.99 -40.78 2.46
CA LYS A 4 -20.64 -39.88 3.40
C LYS A 4 -19.68 -39.66 4.58
N VAL A 5 -18.82 -38.64 4.49
CA VAL A 5 -17.96 -38.26 5.63
C VAL A 5 -18.82 -37.45 6.60
N GLY A 6 -19.34 -38.13 7.61
CA GLY A 6 -20.07 -37.53 8.71
C GLY A 6 -19.14 -36.73 9.60
N TRP A 7 -19.15 -35.41 9.43
CA TRP A 7 -18.66 -34.47 10.43
C TRP A 7 -19.87 -33.87 11.14
N GLY A 8 -20.09 -34.32 12.38
CA GLY A 8 -21.09 -33.75 13.26
C GLY A 8 -20.82 -32.27 13.44
N TRP A 9 -21.80 -31.44 13.08
CA TRP A 9 -21.83 -30.03 13.43
C TRP A 9 -21.91 -29.93 14.96
N ARG A 10 -20.76 -29.81 15.62
CA ARG A 10 -20.75 -29.31 17.00
C ARG A 10 -21.23 -27.87 16.92
N GLY A 11 -22.34 -27.59 17.60
CA GLY A 11 -22.92 -26.26 17.68
C GLY A 11 -21.83 -25.25 18.02
N PHE A 12 -21.62 -24.30 17.10
CA PHE A 12 -20.93 -23.07 17.44
C PHE A 12 -21.64 -22.45 18.64
N PRO A 13 -20.94 -21.83 19.60
CA PRO A 13 -21.58 -20.94 20.55
C PRO A 13 -22.36 -19.93 19.71
N SER A 14 -23.69 -19.94 19.83
CA SER A 14 -24.54 -18.91 19.25
C SER A 14 -24.17 -17.61 19.97
N TYR A 15 -23.20 -16.88 19.41
CA TYR A 15 -22.96 -15.51 19.81
C TYR A 15 -24.29 -14.78 19.60
N PRO A 16 -24.80 -14.05 20.60
CA PRO A 16 -26.07 -13.35 20.45
C PRO A 16 -25.95 -12.44 19.23
N VAL A 17 -26.78 -12.71 18.22
CA VAL A 17 -26.96 -11.81 17.08
C VAL A 17 -27.46 -10.50 17.68
N MET A 18 -26.62 -9.47 17.61
CA MET A 18 -26.94 -8.15 18.16
C MET A 18 -28.18 -7.63 17.45
N THR A 19 -29.34 -7.69 18.10
CA THR A 19 -30.56 -7.09 17.60
C THR A 19 -30.43 -5.56 17.65
N ALA A 20 -30.82 -4.90 16.56
CA ALA A 20 -30.73 -3.44 16.36
C ALA A 20 -31.53 -2.58 17.37
N SER A 21 -32.15 -3.19 18.37
CA SER A 21 -33.05 -2.54 19.35
C SER A 21 -32.40 -2.20 20.69
N GLN A 22 -31.21 -2.73 21.02
CA GLN A 22 -30.57 -2.47 22.31
C GLN A 22 -29.67 -1.23 22.23
N SER A 23 -29.97 -0.21 23.03
CA SER A 23 -29.09 0.94 23.15
C SER A 23 -27.81 0.53 23.89
N ARG A 24 -26.66 1.06 23.46
CA ARG A 24 -25.36 0.72 24.06
C ARG A 24 -25.30 1.05 25.55
N GLN A 25 -26.05 2.07 25.99
CA GLN A 25 -26.20 2.43 27.40
C GLN A 25 -26.85 1.32 28.22
N GLU A 26 -27.88 0.64 27.71
CA GLU A 26 -28.55 -0.46 28.42
C GLU A 26 -27.62 -1.67 28.63
N LEU A 27 -26.74 -1.97 27.66
CA LEU A 27 -25.75 -3.04 27.75
C LEU A 27 -24.61 -2.76 28.74
N ILE A 28 -24.28 -1.49 28.97
CA ILE A 28 -23.27 -1.08 29.95
C ILE A 28 -23.84 -1.18 31.37
N THR A 29 -25.10 -0.77 31.56
CA THR A 29 -25.74 -0.82 32.89
C THR A 29 -26.03 -2.25 33.36
N GLN A 30 -26.18 -3.22 32.45
CA GLN A 30 -26.42 -4.63 32.80
C GLN A 30 -25.16 -5.41 33.23
N ARG A 31 -23.95 -4.85 33.13
CA ARG A 31 -22.72 -5.50 33.60
C ARG A 31 -22.35 -5.00 34.99
N ALA A 32 -22.98 -5.57 36.01
CA ALA A 32 -22.66 -5.33 37.43
C ALA A 32 -21.30 -5.94 37.85
N ASP A 33 -20.68 -6.78 37.01
CA ASP A 33 -19.43 -7.50 37.31
C ASP A 33 -18.20 -6.83 36.67
N LEU A 34 -18.00 -5.53 36.91
CA LEU A 34 -16.77 -4.86 36.46
C LEU A 34 -15.65 -5.13 37.49
N HIS A 35 -14.74 -6.04 37.13
CA HIS A 35 -13.52 -6.39 37.90
C HIS A 35 -12.77 -5.13 38.37
N GLU A 36 -12.22 -5.10 39.61
CA GLU A 36 -11.55 -3.93 40.21
C GLU A 36 -10.36 -3.36 39.40
N GLY A 37 -9.81 -4.14 38.46
CA GLY A 37 -8.79 -3.71 37.49
C GLY A 37 -9.33 -3.20 36.14
N SER A 38 -10.64 -2.95 36.03
CA SER A 38 -11.28 -2.60 34.78
C SER A 38 -10.93 -1.18 34.33
N VAL A 39 -10.65 -1.02 33.03
CA VAL A 39 -10.40 0.30 32.40
C VAL A 39 -11.57 1.27 32.62
N PHE A 40 -12.78 0.76 32.85
CA PHE A 40 -13.96 1.56 33.16
C PHE A 40 -13.93 2.23 34.55
N GLN A 41 -13.07 1.77 35.46
CA GLN A 41 -12.83 2.40 36.77
C GLN A 41 -11.46 3.12 36.81
N SER A 42 -10.66 2.99 35.75
CA SER A 42 -9.37 3.66 35.63
C SER A 42 -9.51 5.15 35.26
N LEU A 43 -8.48 5.93 35.57
CA LEU A 43 -8.34 7.32 35.13
C LEU A 43 -8.29 7.48 33.60
N PHE A 44 -8.00 6.41 32.87
CA PHE A 44 -7.91 6.40 31.40
C PHE A 44 -9.27 6.15 30.72
N ARG A 45 -10.36 6.01 31.47
CA ARG A 45 -11.69 5.86 30.88
C ARG A 45 -12.01 7.07 29.99
N ARG A 46 -12.32 6.80 28.72
CA ARG A 46 -12.77 7.84 27.81
C ARG A 46 -14.10 8.44 28.30
N THR A 47 -14.10 9.75 28.51
CA THR A 47 -15.27 10.54 28.90
C THR A 47 -15.86 11.36 27.74
N SER A 48 -15.08 11.62 26.69
CA SER A 48 -15.50 12.41 25.54
C SER A 48 -16.44 11.63 24.61
N PRO A 49 -17.51 12.26 24.09
CA PRO A 49 -18.37 11.65 23.07
C PRO A 49 -17.60 11.51 21.74
N TYR A 50 -18.07 10.60 20.87
CA TYR A 50 -17.48 10.35 19.56
C TYR A 50 -18.54 9.88 18.57
N LEU A 51 -18.24 10.03 17.28
CA LEU A 51 -19.15 9.66 16.18
C LEU A 51 -20.54 10.30 16.36
N THR A 52 -20.57 11.55 16.83
CA THR A 52 -21.81 12.31 17.09
C THR A 52 -22.46 12.81 15.81
N HIS A 53 -21.72 12.88 14.70
CA HIS A 53 -22.26 13.29 13.42
C HIS A 53 -23.40 12.34 12.99
N PRO A 54 -24.51 12.87 12.41
CA PRO A 54 -25.65 12.05 12.03
C PRO A 54 -25.32 10.84 11.15
N VAL A 55 -24.31 10.95 10.27
CA VAL A 55 -23.88 9.85 9.38
C VAL A 55 -23.60 8.53 10.11
N PHE A 56 -23.08 8.60 11.34
CA PHE A 56 -22.76 7.42 12.14
C PHE A 56 -23.97 6.85 12.87
N ASN A 57 -25.06 7.61 12.94
CA ASN A 57 -26.27 7.29 13.71
C ASN A 57 -27.51 7.06 12.82
N THR A 58 -27.36 7.13 11.49
CA THR A 58 -28.46 7.01 10.51
C THR A 58 -28.45 5.73 9.69
N HIS A 59 -27.50 4.82 9.82
CA HIS A 59 -27.40 3.63 8.95
C HIS A 59 -27.07 2.33 9.71
N HIS A 60 -27.80 2.02 10.80
CA HIS A 60 -27.50 0.85 11.65
C HIS A 60 -28.01 -0.50 11.15
N SER A 61 -29.10 -0.54 10.37
CA SER A 61 -29.60 -1.78 9.78
C SER A 61 -28.87 -2.11 8.48
N GLU A 62 -28.65 -3.39 8.19
CA GLU A 62 -28.03 -3.88 6.95
C GLU A 62 -28.65 -3.24 5.69
N THR A 63 -29.99 -3.20 5.61
CA THR A 63 -30.69 -2.59 4.47
C THR A 63 -30.38 -1.09 4.31
N ARG A 64 -30.25 -0.35 5.41
CA ARG A 64 -29.93 1.10 5.38
C ARG A 64 -28.48 1.34 4.97
N ILE A 65 -27.53 0.51 5.41
CA ILE A 65 -26.13 0.67 5.04
C ILE A 65 -25.90 0.26 3.57
N VAL A 66 -26.53 -0.81 3.09
CA VAL A 66 -26.47 -1.21 1.67
C VAL A 66 -27.03 -0.12 0.76
N ARG A 67 -28.20 0.45 1.09
CA ARG A 67 -28.77 1.59 0.34
C ARG A 67 -27.86 2.81 0.36
N TYR A 68 -27.25 3.10 1.51
CA TYR A 68 -26.33 4.22 1.65
C TYR A 68 -25.07 4.03 0.79
N MET A 69 -24.44 2.85 0.85
CA MET A 69 -23.28 2.51 0.00
C MET A 69 -23.64 2.63 -1.48
N LYS A 70 -24.80 2.09 -1.91
CA LYS A 70 -25.23 2.20 -3.32
C LYS A 70 -25.50 3.64 -3.76
N THR A 71 -26.02 4.48 -2.85
CA THR A 71 -26.22 5.91 -3.11
C THR A 71 -24.91 6.65 -3.32
N LEU A 72 -23.84 6.27 -2.62
CA LEU A 72 -22.51 6.84 -2.82
C LEU A 72 -21.86 6.31 -4.10
N GLU A 73 -21.92 4.99 -4.32
CA GLU A 73 -21.39 4.34 -5.53
C GLU A 73 -21.96 4.96 -6.81
N ASN A 74 -23.27 5.23 -6.86
CA ASN A 74 -23.92 5.82 -8.03
C ASN A 74 -23.52 7.28 -8.30
N LYS A 75 -22.82 7.96 -7.37
CA LYS A 75 -22.28 9.30 -7.60
C LYS A 75 -20.89 9.28 -8.22
N ASP A 76 -20.20 8.14 -8.16
CA ASP A 76 -18.83 7.99 -8.60
C ASP A 76 -18.77 7.36 -10.01
N MET A 77 -18.20 8.08 -10.97
CA MET A 77 -17.88 7.51 -12.29
C MET A 77 -16.70 6.56 -12.16
N SER A 78 -16.91 5.30 -12.55
CA SER A 78 -15.95 4.22 -12.46
C SER A 78 -15.86 3.42 -13.77
N LEU A 79 -14.93 2.46 -13.84
CA LEU A 79 -14.70 1.62 -15.03
C LEU A 79 -15.91 0.77 -15.46
N VAL A 80 -16.95 0.64 -14.62
CA VAL A 80 -18.19 -0.04 -15.00
C VAL A 80 -19.07 0.80 -15.94
N HIS A 81 -18.82 2.11 -16.02
CA HIS A 81 -19.63 3.06 -16.80
C HIS A 81 -19.00 3.38 -18.15
N SER A 82 -17.72 3.76 -18.16
CA SER A 82 -17.03 4.20 -19.37
C SER A 82 -15.52 4.07 -19.21
N MET A 83 -14.80 4.27 -20.31
CA MET A 83 -13.35 4.49 -20.28
C MET A 83 -13.01 5.74 -19.44
N ILE A 84 -11.95 5.62 -18.63
CA ILE A 84 -11.39 6.73 -17.84
C ILE A 84 -9.93 6.94 -18.29
N PRO A 85 -9.67 7.80 -19.31
CA PRO A 85 -8.36 7.92 -19.95
C PRO A 85 -7.42 8.86 -19.18
N LEU A 86 -7.13 8.53 -17.91
CA LEU A 86 -6.16 9.27 -17.11
C LEU A 86 -4.73 8.84 -17.47
N GLY A 87 -3.99 9.74 -18.12
CA GLY A 87 -2.58 9.53 -18.46
C GLY A 87 -1.75 9.15 -17.24
N SER A 88 -0.80 8.23 -17.40
CA SER A 88 0.04 7.67 -16.33
C SER A 88 -0.68 6.81 -15.26
N CYS A 89 -2.01 6.73 -15.23
CA CYS A 89 -2.74 5.93 -14.23
C CYS A 89 -2.94 4.47 -14.64
N THR A 90 -2.80 4.15 -15.94
CA THR A 90 -2.98 2.79 -16.48
C THR A 90 -4.30 2.15 -16.05
N MET A 91 -5.41 2.86 -16.30
CA MET A 91 -6.78 2.43 -15.94
C MET A 91 -7.25 1.24 -16.82
N LYS A 92 -6.66 0.07 -16.61
CA LYS A 92 -6.96 -1.19 -17.31
C LYS A 92 -8.03 -2.01 -16.58
N LEU A 93 -8.40 -3.14 -17.18
CA LEU A 93 -9.30 -4.11 -16.57
C LEU A 93 -8.71 -4.64 -15.25
N ASN A 94 -9.53 -4.64 -14.21
CA ASN A 94 -9.30 -5.41 -12.99
C ASN A 94 -10.21 -6.64 -13.06
N SER A 95 -9.67 -7.81 -13.44
CA SER A 95 -10.50 -8.99 -13.71
C SER A 95 -11.11 -9.55 -12.43
N THR A 96 -12.35 -10.05 -12.50
CA THR A 96 -13.00 -10.74 -11.36
C THR A 96 -12.19 -11.95 -10.90
N THR A 97 -11.56 -12.68 -11.83
CA THR A 97 -10.73 -13.85 -11.50
C THR A 97 -9.47 -13.46 -10.72
N GLU A 98 -8.89 -12.30 -11.02
CA GLU A 98 -7.71 -11.77 -10.32
C GLU A 98 -8.06 -11.22 -8.93
N MET A 99 -9.28 -10.69 -8.76
CA MET A 99 -9.74 -10.09 -7.50
C MET A 99 -10.32 -11.09 -6.50
N MET A 100 -10.83 -12.23 -6.96
CA MET A 100 -11.47 -13.23 -6.09
C MET A 100 -10.55 -13.72 -4.95
N PRO A 101 -9.25 -14.04 -5.18
CA PRO A 101 -8.36 -14.52 -4.13
C PRO A 101 -8.13 -13.51 -2.99
N CYS A 102 -8.29 -12.20 -3.23
CA CYS A 102 -8.10 -11.16 -2.23
C CYS A 102 -9.08 -11.24 -1.05
N SER A 103 -10.14 -12.05 -1.17
CA SER A 103 -11.15 -12.26 -0.12
C SER A 103 -11.06 -13.64 0.55
N PHE A 104 -10.15 -14.50 0.10
CA PHE A 104 -9.98 -15.82 0.70
C PHE A 104 -9.30 -15.71 2.06
N ARG A 105 -9.85 -16.42 3.05
CA ARG A 105 -9.31 -16.42 4.42
C ARG A 105 -7.84 -16.81 4.51
N HIS A 106 -7.38 -17.70 3.62
CA HIS A 106 -5.98 -18.10 3.52
C HIS A 106 -5.04 -16.95 3.13
N PHE A 107 -5.57 -15.85 2.58
CA PHE A 107 -4.83 -14.61 2.34
C PHE A 107 -5.19 -13.51 3.36
N THR A 108 -6.48 -13.34 3.72
CA THR A 108 -6.89 -12.20 4.57
C THR A 108 -6.64 -12.39 6.05
N ASP A 109 -6.69 -13.62 6.56
CA ASP A 109 -6.75 -13.92 7.99
C ASP A 109 -5.40 -14.43 8.53
N ILE A 110 -4.29 -14.07 7.86
CA ILE A 110 -2.93 -14.40 8.30
C ILE A 110 -2.28 -13.17 8.91
N HIS A 111 -1.83 -13.29 10.16
CA HIS A 111 -1.07 -12.22 10.81
C HIS A 111 0.34 -12.11 10.16
N PRO A 112 0.86 -10.90 9.89
CA PRO A 112 2.13 -10.72 9.16
C PRO A 112 3.37 -11.30 9.87
N PHE A 113 3.29 -11.58 11.17
CA PHE A 113 4.39 -12.14 11.98
C PHE A 113 4.14 -13.59 12.43
N VAL A 114 3.34 -14.36 11.70
CA VAL A 114 3.23 -15.80 11.96
C VAL A 114 4.56 -16.52 11.70
N PRO A 115 4.81 -17.68 12.37
CA PRO A 115 5.89 -18.57 11.99
C PRO A 115 5.85 -18.91 10.50
N LEU A 116 7.02 -19.04 9.86
CA LEU A 116 7.13 -19.26 8.41
C LEU A 116 6.40 -20.51 7.91
N GLU A 117 6.29 -21.54 8.77
CA GLU A 117 5.54 -22.77 8.47
C GLU A 117 4.05 -22.52 8.22
N GLN A 118 3.49 -21.43 8.74
CA GLN A 118 2.08 -21.05 8.56
C GLN A 118 1.85 -20.20 7.29
N SER A 119 2.91 -19.77 6.61
CA SER A 119 2.87 -18.88 5.46
C SER A 119 3.53 -19.47 4.20
N LEU A 120 3.70 -20.79 4.13
CA LEU A 120 4.30 -21.48 2.98
C LEU A 120 3.63 -21.12 1.64
N GLY A 121 2.30 -20.99 1.61
CA GLY A 121 1.59 -20.58 0.40
C GLY A 121 1.93 -19.15 -0.05
N TYR A 122 2.17 -18.24 0.90
CA TYR A 122 2.66 -16.90 0.60
C TYR A 122 4.10 -16.90 0.08
N GLN A 123 4.96 -17.78 0.63
CA GLN A 123 6.34 -17.91 0.16
C GLN A 123 6.38 -18.34 -1.31
N GLN A 124 5.61 -19.39 -1.66
CA GLN A 124 5.49 -19.84 -3.04
C GLN A 124 4.98 -18.71 -3.95
N LEU A 125 3.93 -18.00 -3.54
CA LEU A 125 3.40 -16.86 -4.31
C LEU A 125 4.45 -15.78 -4.57
N PHE A 126 5.26 -15.43 -3.55
CA PHE A 126 6.31 -14.43 -3.73
C PHE A 126 7.45 -14.91 -4.62
N GLU A 127 7.82 -16.19 -4.54
CA GLU A 127 8.86 -16.77 -5.39
C GLU A 127 8.44 -16.78 -6.86
N GLU A 128 7.24 -17.26 -7.16
CA GLU A 128 6.68 -17.29 -8.52
C GLU A 128 6.55 -15.86 -9.08
N LEU A 129 5.95 -14.94 -8.32
CA LEU A 129 5.79 -13.56 -8.76
C LEU A 129 7.14 -12.84 -8.94
N GLN A 130 8.14 -13.14 -8.11
CA GLN A 130 9.47 -12.60 -8.27
C GLN A 130 10.09 -13.08 -9.59
N GLN A 131 9.98 -14.36 -9.92
CA GLN A 131 10.52 -14.92 -11.15
C GLN A 131 9.88 -14.26 -12.38
N ASP A 132 8.56 -14.15 -12.41
CA ASP A 132 7.83 -13.51 -13.51
C ASP A 132 8.24 -12.05 -13.71
N LEU A 133 8.28 -11.28 -12.62
CA LEU A 133 8.66 -9.86 -12.70
C LEU A 133 10.15 -9.67 -13.05
N CYS A 134 11.05 -10.54 -12.57
CA CYS A 134 12.45 -10.53 -12.98
C CYS A 134 12.59 -10.81 -14.48
N ALA A 135 11.83 -11.78 -15.01
CA ALA A 135 11.81 -12.09 -16.45
C ALA A 135 11.30 -10.90 -17.30
N ILE A 136 10.27 -10.19 -16.83
CA ILE A 136 9.71 -9.02 -17.53
C ILE A 136 10.67 -7.81 -17.50
N THR A 137 11.33 -7.58 -16.36
CA THR A 137 12.13 -6.35 -16.14
C THR A 137 13.62 -6.52 -16.44
N GLY A 138 14.12 -7.75 -16.50
CA GLY A 138 15.54 -8.06 -16.64
C GLY A 138 16.37 -7.82 -15.36
N TYR A 139 15.73 -7.63 -14.21
CA TYR A 139 16.42 -7.53 -12.91
C TYR A 139 16.75 -8.91 -12.32
N ASP A 140 17.80 -8.97 -11.50
CA ASP A 140 18.19 -10.21 -10.82
C ASP A 140 17.22 -10.60 -9.70
N ARG A 141 16.72 -9.61 -8.93
CA ARG A 141 15.85 -9.82 -7.76
C ARG A 141 14.89 -8.66 -7.54
N ILE A 142 13.77 -8.95 -6.89
CA ILE A 142 12.71 -7.98 -6.57
C ILE A 142 12.41 -8.02 -5.07
N SER A 143 12.00 -6.86 -4.52
CA SER A 143 11.52 -6.74 -3.15
C SER A 143 10.07 -6.27 -3.14
N PHE A 144 9.21 -7.00 -2.43
CA PHE A 144 7.79 -6.68 -2.24
C PHE A 144 7.49 -5.82 -1.00
N GLN A 145 8.52 -5.44 -0.23
CA GLN A 145 8.34 -4.63 0.98
C GLN A 145 7.77 -3.21 0.71
N PRO A 146 8.08 -2.54 -0.42
CA PRO A 146 7.46 -1.26 -0.75
C PRO A 146 5.99 -1.43 -1.16
N ASN A 147 5.07 -0.84 -0.40
CA ASN A 147 3.62 -0.98 -0.61
C ASN A 147 2.98 0.10 -1.51
N ARG A 148 3.78 0.99 -2.12
CA ARG A 148 3.32 2.00 -3.08
C ARG A 148 4.47 2.47 -3.94
N GLY A 149 4.19 2.87 -5.18
CA GLY A 149 5.20 3.41 -6.10
C GLY A 149 5.99 4.60 -5.53
N LEU A 150 5.36 5.45 -4.71
CA LEU A 150 6.07 6.53 -3.99
C LEU A 150 7.17 6.04 -3.03
N ARG A 151 7.07 4.82 -2.51
CA ARG A 151 8.05 4.30 -1.55
C ARG A 151 9.29 3.74 -2.25
N ASN A 152 9.14 3.29 -3.51
CA ASN A 152 10.20 2.67 -4.29
C ASN A 152 11.42 3.58 -4.48
N PRO A 153 11.27 4.87 -4.90
CA PRO A 153 12.41 5.78 -5.06
C PRO A 153 13.20 6.00 -3.77
N THR A 154 12.51 6.02 -2.63
CA THR A 154 13.16 6.15 -1.32
C THR A 154 13.94 4.88 -0.98
N THR A 155 13.34 3.71 -1.18
CA THR A 155 14.00 2.42 -0.95
C THR A 155 15.21 2.22 -1.87
N SER A 156 15.12 2.60 -3.15
CA SER A 156 16.23 2.49 -4.09
C SER A 156 17.40 3.39 -3.71
N LEU A 157 17.14 4.63 -3.29
CA LEU A 157 18.20 5.54 -2.82
C LEU A 157 18.91 5.00 -1.57
N VAL A 158 18.15 4.43 -0.62
CA VAL A 158 18.73 3.79 0.57
C VAL A 158 19.55 2.56 0.20
N LEU A 159 19.09 1.73 -0.73
CA LEU A 159 19.83 0.56 -1.20
C LEU A 159 21.15 0.97 -1.90
N MET A 160 21.11 2.01 -2.73
CA MET A 160 22.31 2.56 -3.37
C MET A 160 23.30 3.08 -2.33
N LYS A 161 22.83 3.85 -1.34
CA LYS A 161 23.66 4.33 -0.24
C LYS A 161 24.32 3.19 0.53
N ALA A 162 23.55 2.16 0.89
CA ALA A 162 24.07 0.98 1.58
C ALA A 162 25.14 0.25 0.73
N ARG A 163 24.94 0.18 -0.60
CA ARG A 163 25.91 -0.39 -1.52
C ARG A 163 27.21 0.40 -1.55
N GLU A 164 27.16 1.73 -1.63
CA GLU A 164 28.37 2.56 -1.65
C GLU A 164 29.14 2.45 -0.33
N ILE A 165 28.44 2.45 0.81
CA ILE A 165 29.05 2.20 2.13
C ILE A 165 29.74 0.84 2.15
N SER A 166 29.10 -0.21 1.60
CA SER A 166 29.69 -1.57 1.56
C SER A 166 30.97 -1.67 0.73
N LYS A 167 31.15 -0.74 -0.23
CA LYS A 167 32.37 -0.64 -1.06
C LYS A 167 33.44 0.25 -0.44
N GLY A 168 33.18 0.84 0.73
CA GLY A 168 34.08 1.82 1.36
C GLY A 168 34.01 3.22 0.74
N ASN A 169 33.02 3.49 -0.11
CA ASN A 169 32.81 4.80 -0.72
C ASN A 169 32.02 5.73 0.22
N SER A 170 32.07 7.04 -0.06
CA SER A 170 31.30 8.02 0.68
C SER A 170 29.79 7.76 0.58
N PRO A 171 29.03 7.96 1.66
CA PRO A 171 27.58 7.74 1.68
C PRO A 171 26.77 8.81 0.91
N ASP A 172 27.45 9.80 0.31
CA ASP A 172 26.82 10.84 -0.49
C ASP A 172 26.40 10.29 -1.85
N VAL A 173 25.10 10.02 -1.97
CA VAL A 173 24.44 9.73 -3.24
C VAL A 173 23.69 10.97 -3.69
N SER A 174 24.27 11.77 -4.57
CA SER A 174 23.56 12.88 -5.21
C SER A 174 22.69 12.34 -6.35
N GLY A 175 21.40 12.68 -6.33
CA GLY A 175 20.45 12.26 -7.36
C GLY A 175 20.18 13.38 -8.36
N PHE A 176 20.10 13.07 -9.65
CA PHE A 176 19.64 14.04 -10.64
C PHE A 176 18.12 14.00 -10.76
N SER A 177 17.47 15.16 -10.80
CA SER A 177 16.04 15.29 -11.12
C SER A 177 15.88 16.21 -12.33
N ASN A 178 14.91 15.94 -13.17
CA ASN A 178 14.46 16.84 -14.23
C ASN A 178 13.00 17.23 -13.94
N HIS A 179 12.46 18.11 -14.78
CA HIS A 179 11.09 18.62 -14.72
C HIS A 179 10.07 17.68 -15.42
N LEU A 180 10.52 16.67 -16.16
CA LEU A 180 9.69 15.68 -16.86
C LEU A 180 9.33 14.46 -15.99
N ILE A 181 10.04 14.30 -14.87
CA ILE A 181 9.89 13.19 -13.94
C ILE A 181 8.61 13.38 -13.10
N TRP A 182 7.91 12.28 -12.84
CA TRP A 182 6.68 12.29 -12.06
C TRP A 182 6.90 12.91 -10.67
N GLY A 183 5.94 13.71 -10.19
CA GLY A 183 6.07 14.53 -8.97
C GLY A 183 6.45 13.73 -7.69
N THR A 184 6.29 12.41 -7.70
CA THR A 184 6.70 11.54 -6.59
C THR A 184 8.19 11.22 -6.55
N ASN A 185 8.88 11.46 -7.64
CA ASN A 185 10.32 11.37 -7.78
C ASN A 185 10.95 12.78 -7.68
N HIS A 186 10.13 13.82 -7.54
CA HIS A 186 10.54 15.21 -7.32
C HIS A 186 11.40 15.32 -6.04
N PRO A 187 12.32 16.30 -5.96
CA PRO A 187 13.22 16.55 -4.83
C PRO A 187 12.58 16.70 -3.46
N CYS A 188 11.25 16.71 -3.33
CA CYS A 188 10.57 16.64 -2.03
C CYS A 188 10.91 15.37 -1.22
N LYS A 189 11.47 14.31 -1.83
CA LYS A 189 11.88 13.09 -1.09
C LYS A 189 13.38 12.93 -0.86
N ALA A 190 14.22 13.71 -1.55
CA ALA A 190 15.65 13.73 -1.28
C ALA A 190 15.96 14.08 0.20
N PRO A 191 15.22 15.01 0.86
CA PRO A 191 15.36 15.29 2.28
C PRO A 191 15.07 14.07 3.18
N LEU A 192 14.10 13.22 2.84
CA LEU A 192 13.76 12.02 3.61
C LEU A 192 14.91 10.99 3.63
N THR A 193 15.88 11.14 2.73
CA THR A 193 17.04 10.26 2.62
C THR A 193 18.36 10.99 2.82
N HIS A 194 18.32 12.29 3.16
CA HIS A 194 19.47 13.19 3.29
C HIS A 194 20.37 13.22 2.04
N HIS A 195 19.77 13.23 0.85
CA HIS A 195 20.49 13.30 -0.43
C HIS A 195 20.29 14.66 -1.11
N GLY A 196 21.33 15.16 -1.78
CA GLY A 196 21.27 16.38 -2.61
C GLY A 196 20.63 16.10 -3.97
N CYS A 197 19.83 17.03 -4.48
CA CYS A 197 19.24 16.95 -5.82
C CYS A 197 19.81 18.03 -6.75
N VAL A 198 20.28 17.61 -7.92
CA VAL A 198 20.69 18.51 -9.00
C VAL A 198 19.59 18.54 -10.06
N PHE A 199 19.07 19.73 -10.37
CA PHE A 199 18.03 19.91 -11.38
C PHE A 199 18.63 20.04 -12.78
N LYS A 200 18.08 19.29 -13.74
CA LYS A 200 18.35 19.44 -15.17
C LYS A 200 17.13 19.96 -15.93
N CYS A 201 17.33 21.05 -16.66
CA CYS A 201 16.34 21.64 -17.55
C CYS A 201 16.41 20.97 -18.94
N SER A 202 15.28 20.95 -19.64
CA SER A 202 15.25 20.51 -21.03
C SER A 202 15.40 21.72 -21.93
N HIS A 203 16.13 21.54 -23.02
CA HIS A 203 16.32 22.54 -24.07
C HIS A 203 15.26 22.41 -25.19
N SER A 204 14.49 21.32 -25.25
CA SER A 204 13.47 21.07 -26.28
C SER A 204 12.17 20.46 -25.71
N PRO A 205 10.99 20.76 -26.27
CA PRO A 205 9.73 20.28 -25.72
C PRO A 205 9.68 18.74 -25.71
N GLY A 206 9.55 18.17 -24.51
CA GLY A 206 9.29 16.73 -24.31
C GLY A 206 10.51 15.81 -24.24
N ASN A 207 11.73 16.28 -24.48
CA ASN A 207 12.95 15.45 -24.46
C ASN A 207 13.93 15.86 -23.37
N LEU A 208 14.89 14.99 -23.04
CA LEU A 208 16.05 15.37 -22.23
C LEU A 208 17.06 16.12 -23.10
N GLY A 209 17.57 17.25 -22.63
CA GLY A 209 18.66 17.97 -23.32
C GLY A 209 19.96 17.16 -23.28
N THR A 210 20.52 16.87 -24.45
CA THR A 210 21.81 16.17 -24.62
C THR A 210 23.02 17.10 -24.55
N ASP A 211 22.79 18.42 -24.63
CA ASP A 211 23.81 19.39 -25.04
C ASP A 211 24.45 20.18 -23.88
N ASP A 212 24.10 19.86 -22.63
CA ASP A 212 24.79 20.43 -21.47
C ASP A 212 26.26 19.94 -21.46
N PRO A 213 27.26 20.85 -21.42
CA PRO A 213 28.65 20.50 -21.60
C PRO A 213 29.15 19.56 -20.48
N MET A 214 29.37 18.29 -20.85
CA MET A 214 30.11 17.29 -20.09
C MET A 214 31.51 17.71 -19.55
N PRO A 215 32.29 18.66 -20.11
CA PRO A 215 33.66 18.89 -19.66
C PRO A 215 33.80 19.59 -18.30
N THR A 216 32.97 20.60 -17.98
CA THR A 216 33.06 21.31 -16.69
C THR A 216 32.54 20.44 -15.53
N LEU A 217 31.65 19.50 -15.85
CA LEU A 217 31.25 18.42 -14.95
C LEU A 217 32.37 17.38 -14.76
N CYS A 218 33.15 17.04 -15.79
CA CYS A 218 34.14 15.96 -15.77
C CYS A 218 35.25 16.13 -14.70
N LEU A 219 35.64 17.37 -14.37
CA LEU A 219 36.71 17.65 -13.39
C LEU A 219 36.29 17.55 -11.92
N ILE A 220 35.00 17.72 -11.60
CA ILE A 220 34.47 17.54 -10.24
C ILE A 220 33.81 16.14 -10.09
N ILE A 221 33.36 15.51 -11.18
CA ILE A 221 32.37 14.42 -11.14
C ILE A 221 32.91 13.07 -11.63
N THR A 222 34.17 12.97 -12.06
CA THR A 222 34.78 11.68 -12.46
C THR A 222 34.87 10.63 -11.34
N LYS A 223 34.57 10.97 -10.07
CA LYS A 223 34.43 10.01 -8.96
C LYS A 223 32.99 9.74 -8.47
N GLN A 224 31.97 10.48 -8.94
CA GLN A 224 30.60 10.43 -8.38
C GLN A 224 29.50 10.41 -9.45
N LEU A 225 29.55 9.47 -10.40
CA LEU A 225 28.39 9.18 -11.24
C LEU A 225 27.40 8.29 -10.47
N ILE A 226 26.32 8.86 -9.94
CA ILE A 226 25.20 8.05 -9.42
C ILE A 226 23.85 8.57 -9.95
N ASN A 227 23.54 8.14 -11.18
CA ASN A 227 22.23 7.85 -11.77
C ASN A 227 21.12 8.93 -11.90
N LEU A 228 20.47 8.91 -13.07
CA LEU A 228 19.26 9.66 -13.43
C LEU A 228 18.04 8.71 -13.39
N PRO A 229 17.01 8.97 -12.57
CA PRO A 229 15.75 8.24 -12.62
C PRO A 229 14.95 8.71 -13.84
N LEU A 230 15.05 8.00 -14.96
CA LEU A 230 14.36 8.36 -16.19
C LEU A 230 13.12 7.48 -16.39
N PRO A 231 11.92 8.06 -16.57
CA PRO A 231 10.79 7.32 -17.10
C PRO A 231 11.08 6.97 -18.57
N TRP A 232 10.99 5.69 -18.93
CA TRP A 232 11.11 5.24 -20.30
C TRP A 232 9.72 4.89 -20.85
N PRO A 233 9.32 5.39 -22.02
CA PRO A 233 8.11 4.89 -22.67
C PRO A 233 8.36 3.44 -23.09
N LEU A 234 7.45 2.54 -22.71
CA LEU A 234 7.31 1.25 -23.38
C LEU A 234 6.72 1.54 -24.76
N ALA A 235 7.48 1.26 -25.81
CA ALA A 235 7.03 1.36 -27.20
C ALA A 235 5.92 0.34 -27.48
#